data_AF-A0A6U3SAZ9-F1
#
_entry.id   AF-A0A6U3SAZ9-F1
#
_cell.length_a   1.000
_cell.length_b   1.000
_cell.length_c   1.000
_cell.angle_alpha   90.00
_cell.angle_beta   90.00
_cell.angle_gamma   90.00
#
_symmetry.space_group_name_H-M   'P 1'
#
loop_
_entity.id
_entity.type
_entity.pdbx_description
1 polymer ?
#
loop_
_entity_poly.entity_id
_entity_poly.type
_entity_poly.pdbx_seq_one_letter_code
_entity_poly.pdbx_strand_id
1 'polypeptide(L)'
;MIFRNAFKNITPQLKALRPRKLSTEASSEGGSAGAGALLAAMGTTFGTYMVADFLSNFLQHPTQAMDYGYFNKFIGREVDEKFWGTRTQHIVGVAACLAVTDHASQHFFGRYLGRPLCFSKSPTAFVAHTFLFIFTGVTLYVGADAAFNPQNEGKRGEAFKEETYRSYVGSNTAWFEPYVPVAVAKFAGPAAAGSWLGSSLLPATLAYTTVKGVGWYDWGNNGLNDHEKRLNGLKK
;
A
#
# COMPACT_ATOMS: atom_id res chain seq x y z
N MET A 1 -23.89 12.15 -11.71
CA MET A 1 -23.74 13.52 -12.25
C MET A 1 -22.64 14.33 -11.54
N ILE A 2 -22.49 14.20 -10.21
CA ILE A 2 -21.46 14.89 -9.39
C ILE A 2 -20.02 14.57 -9.82
N PHE A 3 -19.70 13.29 -10.08
CA PHE A 3 -18.36 12.89 -10.55
C PHE A 3 -17.95 13.54 -11.88
N ARG A 4 -18.89 13.69 -12.82
CA ARG A 4 -18.60 14.26 -14.15
C ARG A 4 -18.20 15.74 -14.09
N ASN A 5 -18.72 16.47 -13.10
CA ASN A 5 -18.36 17.87 -12.85
C ASN A 5 -17.03 18.02 -12.09
N ALA A 6 -16.73 17.10 -11.17
CA ALA A 6 -15.41 17.05 -10.52
C ALA A 6 -14.28 16.81 -11.53
N PHE A 7 -14.48 15.91 -12.50
CA PHE A 7 -13.47 15.63 -13.55
C PHE A 7 -13.21 16.82 -14.49
N LYS A 8 -14.25 17.60 -14.86
CA LYS A 8 -14.09 18.78 -15.72
C LYS A 8 -13.20 19.86 -15.08
N ASN A 9 -13.27 20.02 -13.76
CA ASN A 9 -12.52 21.04 -13.04
C ASN A 9 -11.08 20.63 -12.65
N ILE A 10 -10.77 19.33 -12.64
CA ILE A 10 -9.42 18.80 -12.35
C ILE A 10 -8.53 18.80 -13.61
N THR A 11 -9.14 18.65 -14.79
CA THR A 11 -8.43 18.52 -16.07
C THR A 11 -7.45 19.69 -16.40
N PRO A 12 -7.76 20.97 -16.10
CA PRO A 12 -6.82 22.06 -16.32
C PRO A 12 -5.62 22.03 -15.35
N GLN A 13 -5.83 21.63 -14.09
CA GLN A 13 -4.75 21.56 -13.09
C GLN A 13 -3.77 20.42 -13.38
N LEU A 14 -4.25 19.29 -13.91
CA LEU A 14 -3.39 18.20 -14.37
C LEU A 14 -2.53 18.57 -15.59
N LYS A 15 -2.98 19.49 -16.45
CA LYS A 15 -2.18 19.99 -17.59
C LYS A 15 -1.02 20.89 -17.16
N ALA A 16 -1.11 21.54 -16.00
CA ALA A 16 -0.05 22.38 -15.46
C ALA A 16 1.12 21.56 -14.86
N LEU A 17 0.87 20.31 -14.48
CA LEU A 17 1.89 19.36 -14.00
C LEU A 17 2.60 18.66 -15.16
N ARG A 18 3.18 19.42 -16.10
CA ARG A 18 4.08 18.82 -17.10
C ARG A 18 5.33 18.30 -16.37
N PRO A 19 5.66 17.00 -16.48
CA PRO A 19 6.98 16.56 -16.06
C PRO A 19 8.02 17.29 -16.90
N ARG A 20 9.00 17.89 -16.23
CA ARG A 20 10.21 18.42 -16.85
C ARG A 20 10.81 17.28 -17.68
N LYS A 21 11.07 17.49 -18.98
CA LYS A 21 11.77 16.52 -19.84
C LYS A 21 13.09 16.17 -19.14
N LEU A 22 13.17 14.99 -18.54
CA LEU A 22 14.46 14.33 -18.36
C LEU A 22 14.87 13.85 -19.76
N SER A 23 15.98 14.39 -20.23
CA SER A 23 16.62 14.04 -21.49
C SER A 23 16.88 12.54 -21.54
N THR A 24 16.14 11.85 -22.41
CA THR A 24 16.42 10.48 -22.81
C THR A 24 17.40 10.54 -23.98
N GLU A 25 18.69 10.55 -23.70
CA GLU A 25 19.68 10.06 -24.65
C GLU A 25 19.84 8.56 -24.37
N ALA A 26 19.10 7.76 -25.14
CA ALA A 26 19.29 6.33 -25.20
C ALA A 26 20.37 6.05 -26.23
N SER A 27 21.60 5.81 -25.78
CA SER A 27 22.55 4.99 -26.54
C SER A 27 22.25 3.53 -26.24
N SER A 28 21.98 2.81 -27.33
CA SER A 28 21.81 1.37 -27.37
C SER A 28 23.11 0.66 -27.02
N GLU A 29 23.10 -0.19 -26.00
CA GLU A 29 23.91 -1.42 -25.95
C GLU A 29 23.36 -2.36 -24.86
N GLY A 30 23.34 -3.66 -25.18
CA GLY A 30 22.49 -4.66 -24.54
C GLY A 30 23.03 -5.31 -23.26
N GLY A 31 22.15 -6.15 -22.67
CA GLY A 31 22.53 -7.25 -21.77
C GLY A 31 22.74 -6.86 -20.30
N SER A 32 21.85 -7.32 -19.42
CA SER A 32 21.91 -7.27 -17.94
C SER A 32 21.47 -5.98 -17.20
N ALA A 33 21.35 -4.82 -17.85
CA ALA A 33 20.93 -3.58 -17.16
C ALA A 33 19.44 -3.57 -16.71
N GLY A 34 18.57 -4.38 -17.33
CA GLY A 34 17.12 -4.35 -17.10
C GLY A 34 16.66 -5.00 -15.79
N ALA A 35 17.31 -6.08 -15.36
CA ALA A 35 16.91 -6.80 -14.15
C ALA A 35 17.34 -6.04 -12.87
N GLY A 36 18.55 -5.49 -12.85
CA GLY A 36 19.05 -4.69 -11.73
C GLY A 36 18.23 -3.42 -11.49
N ALA A 37 17.86 -2.71 -12.56
CA ALA A 37 17.01 -1.52 -12.47
C ALA A 37 15.59 -1.84 -11.98
N LEU A 38 15.01 -2.96 -12.44
CA LEU A 38 13.71 -3.43 -11.97
C LEU A 38 13.75 -3.79 -10.48
N LEU A 39 14.75 -4.56 -10.05
CA LEU A 39 14.91 -4.93 -8.64
C LEU A 39 15.11 -3.71 -7.73
N ALA A 40 15.88 -2.71 -8.18
CA ALA A 40 16.06 -1.47 -7.44
C ALA A 40 14.74 -0.67 -7.33
N ALA A 41 13.96 -0.61 -8.41
CA ALA A 41 12.65 0.06 -8.40
C ALA A 41 11.65 -0.66 -7.49
N MET A 42 11.58 -2.00 -7.56
CA MET A 42 10.78 -2.82 -6.66
C MET A 42 11.21 -2.68 -5.20
N GLY A 43 12.52 -2.65 -4.92
CA GLY A 43 13.04 -2.41 -3.57
C GLY A 43 12.65 -1.04 -3.02
N THR A 44 12.64 -0.01 -3.86
CA THR A 44 12.16 1.33 -3.49
C THR A 44 10.66 1.34 -3.18
N THR A 45 9.85 0.67 -4.02
CA THR A 45 8.41 0.51 -3.78
C THR A 45 8.16 -0.26 -2.48
N PHE A 46 8.86 -1.37 -2.27
CA PHE A 46 8.79 -2.18 -1.06
C PHE A 46 9.07 -1.35 0.20
N GLY A 47 10.19 -0.62 0.23
CA GLY A 47 10.52 0.26 1.36
C GLY A 47 9.47 1.34 1.59
N THR A 48 8.94 1.94 0.51
CA THR A 48 7.87 2.94 0.61
C THR A 48 6.61 2.33 1.23
N TYR A 49 6.21 1.14 0.81
CA TYR A 49 5.05 0.44 1.34
C TYR A 49 5.24 -0.01 2.79
N MET A 50 6.44 -0.45 3.19
CA MET A 50 6.72 -0.74 4.59
C MET A 50 6.53 0.50 5.48
N VAL A 51 7.08 1.64 5.07
CA VAL A 51 6.93 2.89 5.83
C VAL A 51 5.47 3.33 5.84
N ALA A 52 4.76 3.22 4.72
CA ALA A 52 3.35 3.55 4.62
C ALA A 52 2.46 2.67 5.53
N ASP A 53 2.68 1.36 5.54
CA ASP A 53 1.97 0.40 6.37
C ASP A 53 2.22 0.66 7.87
N PHE A 54 3.48 0.94 8.22
CA PHE A 54 3.85 1.36 9.58
C PHE A 54 3.15 2.66 9.98
N LEU A 55 3.19 3.69 9.14
CA LEU A 55 2.53 4.98 9.41
C LEU A 55 1.01 4.83 9.51
N SER A 56 0.40 3.93 8.73
CA SER A 56 -1.03 3.66 8.79
C SER A 56 -1.43 3.15 10.18
N ASN A 57 -0.59 2.33 10.82
CA ASN A 57 -0.87 1.85 12.18
C ASN A 57 -0.96 3.02 13.18
N PHE A 58 -0.14 4.06 13.06
CA PHE A 58 -0.28 5.26 13.93
C PHE A 58 -1.57 6.02 13.67
N LEU A 59 -2.03 6.08 12.41
CA LEU A 59 -3.29 6.74 12.09
C LEU A 59 -4.49 5.95 12.62
N GLN A 60 -4.42 4.63 12.58
CA GLN A 60 -5.50 3.75 13.02
C GLN A 60 -5.52 3.53 14.52
N HIS A 61 -4.34 3.60 15.15
CA HIS A 61 -4.10 3.28 16.55
C HIS A 61 -3.24 4.35 17.25
N PRO A 62 -3.69 5.62 17.30
CA PRO A 62 -2.85 6.75 17.70
C PRO A 62 -2.39 6.69 19.16
N THR A 63 -3.09 5.95 20.01
CA THR A 63 -2.80 5.87 21.45
C THR A 63 -2.46 4.45 21.91
N GLN A 64 -2.52 3.46 21.03
CA GLN A 64 -2.31 2.07 21.42
C GLN A 64 -0.86 1.61 21.24
N ALA A 65 -0.40 0.80 22.17
CA ALA A 65 0.79 -0.02 22.04
C ALA A 65 0.55 -1.15 21.02
N MET A 66 1.25 -1.09 19.90
CA MET A 66 1.17 -2.08 18.81
C MET A 66 2.25 -3.16 18.95
N ASP A 67 1.96 -4.38 18.52
CA ASP A 67 2.90 -5.49 18.63
C ASP A 67 3.78 -5.61 17.39
N TYR A 68 5.06 -5.21 17.50
CA TYR A 68 6.07 -5.33 16.44
C TYR A 68 6.99 -6.55 16.65
N GLY A 69 6.54 -7.54 17.42
CA GLY A 69 7.24 -8.80 17.64
C GLY A 69 8.63 -8.60 18.21
N TYR A 70 9.64 -9.17 17.55
CA TYR A 70 11.04 -9.01 17.94
C TYR A 70 11.46 -7.55 18.20
N PHE A 71 10.90 -6.58 17.46
CA PHE A 71 11.26 -5.18 17.61
C PHE A 71 10.74 -4.52 18.90
N ASN A 72 9.77 -5.12 19.59
CA ASN A 72 9.29 -4.61 20.88
C ASN A 72 10.42 -4.49 21.92
N LYS A 73 11.46 -5.35 21.82
CA LYS A 73 12.64 -5.31 22.72
C LYS A 73 13.36 -3.96 22.69
N PHE A 74 13.43 -3.31 21.53
CA PHE A 74 14.16 -2.05 21.37
C PHE A 74 13.45 -0.85 21.95
N ILE A 75 12.15 -0.99 22.28
CA ILE A 75 11.33 0.05 22.90
C ILE A 75 10.89 -0.35 24.32
N GLY A 76 11.52 -1.36 24.92
CA GLY A 76 11.25 -1.82 26.29
C GLY A 76 9.88 -2.48 26.47
N ARG A 77 9.29 -3.01 25.40
CA ARG A 77 7.98 -3.68 25.40
C ARG A 77 8.15 -5.19 25.40
N GLU A 78 7.19 -5.89 26.00
CA GLU A 78 7.12 -7.35 26.03
C GLU A 78 7.08 -7.93 24.60
N VAL A 79 7.65 -9.12 24.43
CA VAL A 79 7.59 -9.90 23.20
C VAL A 79 6.86 -11.19 23.51
N ASP A 80 5.66 -11.37 22.95
CA ASP A 80 4.94 -12.64 22.95
C ASP A 80 5.48 -13.53 21.82
N GLU A 81 5.22 -13.12 20.57
CA GLU A 81 5.71 -13.78 19.37
C GLU A 81 6.82 -12.98 18.69
N LYS A 82 7.77 -13.68 18.05
CA LYS A 82 8.88 -12.99 17.36
C LYS A 82 8.46 -12.39 16.02
N PHE A 83 7.50 -13.01 15.32
CA PHE A 83 7.16 -12.66 13.96
C PHE A 83 5.69 -12.94 13.60
N TRP A 84 5.23 -14.18 13.69
CA TRP A 84 3.86 -14.53 13.29
C TRP A 84 2.79 -13.82 14.13
N GLY A 85 1.76 -13.30 13.48
CA GLY A 85 0.67 -12.55 14.15
C GLY A 85 1.06 -11.14 14.62
N THR A 86 2.27 -10.68 14.30
CA THR A 86 2.77 -9.35 14.69
C THR A 86 2.54 -8.34 13.56
N ARG A 87 2.52 -7.04 13.89
CA ARG A 87 2.47 -5.95 12.90
C ARG A 87 3.69 -5.96 11.99
N THR A 88 4.84 -6.43 12.44
CA THR A 88 6.04 -6.53 11.60
C THR A 88 5.86 -7.54 10.47
N GLN A 89 5.29 -8.71 10.76
CA GLN A 89 5.01 -9.70 9.72
C GLN A 89 4.00 -9.17 8.71
N HIS A 90 2.96 -8.49 9.19
CA HIS A 90 2.00 -7.80 8.32
C HIS A 90 2.68 -6.76 7.42
N ILE A 91 3.43 -5.81 8.01
CA ILE A 91 4.11 -4.71 7.29
C ILE A 91 5.01 -5.26 6.19
N VAL A 92 5.87 -6.23 6.52
CA VAL A 92 6.83 -6.79 5.57
C VAL A 92 6.11 -7.64 4.52
N GLY A 93 5.20 -8.50 4.94
CA GLY A 93 4.51 -9.45 4.07
C GLY A 93 3.62 -8.75 3.05
N VAL A 94 2.79 -7.80 3.49
CA VAL A 94 1.91 -7.05 2.60
C VAL A 94 2.73 -6.15 1.67
N ALA A 95 3.72 -5.41 2.19
CA ALA A 95 4.55 -4.55 1.35
C ALA A 95 5.28 -5.33 0.25
N ALA A 96 5.79 -6.52 0.56
CA ALA A 96 6.46 -7.37 -0.43
C ALA A 96 5.50 -7.83 -1.54
N CYS A 97 4.32 -8.34 -1.16
CA CYS A 97 3.34 -8.79 -2.14
C CYS A 97 2.83 -7.63 -3.00
N LEU A 98 2.55 -6.47 -2.40
CA LEU A 98 2.13 -5.27 -3.11
C LEU A 98 3.19 -4.75 -4.06
N ALA A 99 4.47 -4.72 -3.66
CA ALA A 99 5.53 -4.26 -4.55
C ALA A 99 5.65 -5.16 -5.80
N VAL A 100 5.49 -6.48 -5.63
CA VAL A 100 5.49 -7.42 -6.75
C VAL A 100 4.26 -7.20 -7.66
N THR A 101 3.06 -7.14 -7.09
CA THR A 101 1.84 -7.01 -7.89
C THR A 101 1.68 -5.64 -8.52
N ASP A 102 2.16 -4.57 -7.87
CA ASP A 102 2.20 -3.22 -8.42
C ASP A 102 3.04 -3.20 -9.71
N HIS A 103 4.30 -3.63 -9.64
CA HIS A 103 5.18 -3.65 -10.81
C HIS A 103 4.67 -4.57 -11.92
N ALA A 104 4.15 -5.75 -11.58
CA ALA A 104 3.55 -6.66 -12.56
C ALA A 104 2.32 -6.03 -13.23
N SER A 105 1.47 -5.36 -12.46
CA SER A 105 0.27 -4.68 -12.96
C SER A 105 0.62 -3.46 -13.81
N GLN A 106 1.57 -2.62 -13.39
CA GLN A 106 2.09 -1.51 -14.21
C GLN A 106 2.65 -2.00 -15.54
N HIS A 107 3.38 -3.12 -15.54
CA HIS A 107 3.89 -3.74 -16.77
C HIS A 107 2.75 -4.19 -17.69
N PHE A 108 1.77 -4.93 -17.14
CA PHE A 108 0.61 -5.41 -17.89
C PHE A 108 -0.18 -4.26 -18.53
N PHE A 109 -0.57 -3.25 -17.73
CA PHE A 109 -1.31 -2.09 -18.21
C PHE A 109 -0.46 -1.23 -19.17
N GLY A 110 0.83 -1.09 -18.92
CA GLY A 110 1.75 -0.38 -19.81
C GLY A 110 1.80 -1.01 -21.20
N ARG A 111 1.88 -2.34 -21.26
CA ARG A 111 1.85 -3.11 -22.51
C ARG A 111 0.50 -3.01 -23.21
N TYR A 112 -0.60 -3.15 -22.48
CA TYR A 112 -1.96 -3.05 -23.01
C TYR A 112 -2.27 -1.67 -23.59
N LEU A 113 -1.82 -0.60 -22.93
CA LEU A 113 -2.07 0.78 -23.35
C LEU A 113 -1.07 1.30 -24.39
N GLY A 114 0.04 0.58 -24.62
CA GLY A 114 1.16 1.04 -25.46
C GLY A 114 1.87 2.29 -24.91
N ARG A 115 1.71 2.60 -23.61
CA ARG A 115 2.28 3.78 -22.95
C ARG A 115 2.35 3.57 -21.44
N PRO A 116 3.24 4.28 -20.72
CA PRO A 116 3.28 4.23 -19.26
C PRO A 116 1.92 4.56 -18.64
N LEU A 117 1.53 3.74 -17.66
CA LEU A 117 0.30 3.95 -16.91
C LEU A 117 0.42 5.24 -16.08
N CYS A 118 -0.48 6.19 -16.28
CA CYS A 118 -0.57 7.37 -15.43
C CYS A 118 -2.00 7.88 -15.34
N PHE A 119 -2.37 8.36 -14.15
CA PHE A 119 -3.73 8.77 -13.86
C PHE A 119 -4.24 9.88 -14.81
N SER A 120 -3.38 10.85 -15.13
CA SER A 120 -3.73 11.97 -16.00
C SER A 120 -4.04 11.59 -17.46
N LYS A 121 -3.49 10.47 -17.96
CA LYS A 121 -3.70 10.01 -19.35
C LYS A 121 -4.67 8.85 -19.45
N SER A 122 -4.82 8.05 -18.41
CA SER A 122 -5.60 6.80 -18.43
C SER A 122 -6.28 6.56 -17.08
N PRO A 123 -7.20 7.45 -16.64
CA PRO A 123 -7.76 7.41 -15.29
C PRO A 123 -8.49 6.10 -14.99
N THR A 124 -9.29 5.58 -15.92
CA THR A 124 -10.00 4.30 -15.74
C THR A 124 -9.04 3.13 -15.60
N ALA A 125 -8.00 3.04 -16.45
CA ALA A 125 -7.00 1.98 -16.36
C ALA A 125 -6.18 2.10 -15.07
N PHE A 126 -5.91 3.32 -14.61
CA PHE A 126 -5.19 3.56 -13.36
C PHE A 126 -6.02 3.12 -12.15
N VAL A 127 -7.32 3.45 -12.10
CA VAL A 127 -8.22 2.97 -11.03
C VAL A 127 -8.33 1.45 -11.04
N ALA A 128 -8.46 0.83 -12.22
CA ALA A 128 -8.49 -0.62 -12.35
C ALA A 128 -7.19 -1.26 -11.87
N HIS A 129 -6.04 -0.68 -12.24
CA HIS A 129 -4.73 -1.07 -11.75
C HIS A 129 -4.67 -1.01 -10.22
N THR A 130 -5.05 0.13 -9.61
CA THR A 130 -5.06 0.33 -8.16
C THR A 130 -5.84 -0.77 -7.45
N PHE A 131 -7.08 -1.03 -7.89
CA PHE A 131 -7.85 -2.12 -7.31
C PHE A 131 -7.16 -3.48 -7.49
N LEU A 132 -6.73 -3.81 -8.70
CA LEU A 132 -6.18 -5.13 -9.03
C LEU A 132 -4.89 -5.43 -8.29
N PHE A 133 -3.94 -4.49 -8.25
CA PHE A 133 -2.66 -4.75 -7.61
C PHE A 133 -2.81 -4.85 -6.09
N ILE A 134 -3.64 -4.00 -5.48
CA ILE A 134 -3.91 -4.04 -4.04
C ILE A 134 -4.60 -5.34 -3.69
N PHE A 135 -5.73 -5.63 -4.32
CA PHE A 135 -6.51 -6.83 -4.02
C PHE A 135 -5.68 -8.10 -4.21
N THR A 136 -4.98 -8.22 -5.35
CA THR A 136 -4.15 -9.39 -5.63
C THR A 136 -2.98 -9.50 -4.65
N GLY A 137 -2.28 -8.40 -4.38
CA GLY A 137 -1.12 -8.42 -3.49
C GLY A 137 -1.50 -8.75 -2.05
N VAL A 138 -2.55 -8.12 -1.51
CA VAL A 138 -3.03 -8.45 -0.15
C VAL A 138 -3.58 -9.88 -0.11
N THR A 139 -4.28 -10.35 -1.14
CA THR A 139 -4.76 -11.75 -1.20
C THR A 139 -3.61 -12.76 -1.24
N LEU A 140 -2.52 -12.47 -1.96
CA LEU A 140 -1.32 -13.30 -1.95
C LEU A 140 -0.70 -13.37 -0.55
N TYR A 141 -0.59 -12.23 0.13
CA TYR A 141 -0.16 -12.18 1.52
C TYR A 141 -1.07 -13.01 2.43
N VAL A 142 -2.39 -12.83 2.34
CA VAL A 142 -3.38 -13.57 3.13
C VAL A 142 -3.29 -15.07 2.86
N GLY A 143 -3.06 -15.49 1.61
CA GLY A 143 -2.82 -16.88 1.26
C GLY A 143 -1.57 -17.45 1.91
N ALA A 144 -0.47 -16.69 1.89
CA ALA A 144 0.78 -17.08 2.54
C ALA A 144 0.63 -17.12 4.07
N ASP A 145 -0.02 -16.12 4.68
CA ASP A 145 -0.30 -16.10 6.11
C ASP A 145 -1.20 -17.27 6.53
N ALA A 146 -2.29 -17.52 5.81
CA ALA A 146 -3.16 -18.67 6.06
C ALA A 146 -2.40 -20.01 5.94
N ALA A 147 -1.47 -20.13 4.99
CA ALA A 147 -0.73 -21.36 4.75
C ALA A 147 0.37 -21.61 5.79
N PHE A 148 1.09 -20.57 6.21
CA PHE A 148 2.35 -20.72 6.95
C PHE A 148 2.29 -20.20 8.39
N ASN A 149 1.32 -19.37 8.75
CA ASN A 149 1.17 -18.89 10.12
C ASN A 149 0.61 -20.01 11.01
N PRO A 150 1.34 -20.46 12.05
CA PRO A 150 0.87 -21.50 12.96
C PRO A 150 -0.45 -21.15 13.67
N GLN A 151 -0.76 -19.87 13.84
CA GLN A 151 -2.02 -19.41 14.46
C GLN A 151 -3.27 -19.76 13.63
N ASN A 152 -3.08 -20.12 12.35
CA ASN A 152 -4.15 -20.53 11.45
C ASN A 152 -4.29 -22.07 11.33
N GLU A 153 -3.51 -22.85 12.07
CA GLU A 153 -3.64 -24.31 12.08
C GLU A 153 -5.07 -24.76 12.42
N GLY A 154 -5.56 -25.75 11.66
CA GLY A 154 -6.94 -26.24 11.77
C GLY A 154 -8.01 -25.35 11.12
N LYS A 155 -7.73 -24.09 10.79
CA LYS A 155 -8.70 -23.11 10.24
C LYS A 155 -8.22 -22.34 8.99
N ARG A 156 -7.16 -22.83 8.32
CA ARG A 156 -6.50 -22.13 7.21
C ARG A 156 -7.45 -21.70 6.08
N GLY A 157 -8.38 -22.58 5.69
CA GLY A 157 -9.34 -22.27 4.62
C GLY A 157 -10.32 -21.16 5.01
N GLU A 158 -10.75 -21.12 6.27
CA GLU A 158 -11.63 -20.07 6.80
C GLU A 158 -10.88 -18.74 6.88
N ALA A 159 -9.67 -18.75 7.44
CA ALA A 159 -8.80 -17.58 7.51
C ALA A 159 -8.54 -16.99 6.12
N PHE A 160 -8.16 -17.83 5.14
CA PHE A 160 -7.94 -17.37 3.77
C PHE A 160 -9.21 -16.73 3.17
N LYS A 161 -10.36 -17.40 3.30
CA LYS A 161 -11.63 -16.92 2.73
C LYS A 161 -12.06 -15.59 3.35
N GLU A 162 -12.06 -15.52 4.68
CA GLU A 162 -12.48 -14.33 5.41
C GLU A 162 -11.59 -13.13 5.11
N GLU A 163 -10.28 -13.30 5.22
CA GLU A 163 -9.32 -12.22 5.01
C GLU A 163 -9.22 -11.81 3.54
N THR A 164 -9.45 -12.73 2.59
CA THR A 164 -9.58 -12.37 1.17
C THR A 164 -10.82 -11.52 0.93
N TYR A 165 -11.96 -11.86 1.54
CA TYR A 165 -13.18 -11.06 1.42
C TYR A 165 -13.01 -9.67 2.03
N ARG A 166 -12.40 -9.58 3.21
CA ARG A 166 -12.05 -8.31 3.85
C ARG A 166 -11.11 -7.48 2.97
N SER A 167 -10.12 -8.12 2.35
CA SER A 167 -9.21 -7.49 1.39
C SER A 167 -9.93 -6.98 0.14
N TYR A 168 -10.93 -7.70 -0.38
CA TYR A 168 -11.79 -7.23 -1.47
C TYR A 168 -12.54 -5.96 -1.07
N VAL A 169 -13.18 -5.96 0.10
CA VAL A 169 -13.91 -4.79 0.63
C VAL A 169 -12.95 -3.60 0.78
N GLY A 170 -11.80 -3.81 1.43
CA GLY A 170 -10.80 -2.77 1.66
C GLY A 170 -10.24 -2.19 0.36
N SER A 171 -9.89 -3.03 -0.62
CA SER A 171 -9.30 -2.59 -1.90
C SER A 171 -10.22 -1.67 -2.69
N ASN A 172 -11.55 -1.84 -2.58
CA ASN A 172 -12.53 -0.95 -3.20
C ASN A 172 -12.52 0.48 -2.61
N THR A 173 -11.90 0.69 -1.45
CA THR A 173 -11.87 2.00 -0.79
C THR A 173 -10.65 2.86 -1.15
N ALA A 174 -9.60 2.27 -1.72
CA ALA A 174 -8.35 2.97 -2.07
C ALA A 174 -8.42 3.77 -3.40
N TRP A 175 -9.60 3.89 -4.02
CA TRP A 175 -9.79 4.57 -5.31
C TRP A 175 -9.39 6.05 -5.34
N PHE A 176 -9.25 6.68 -4.17
CA PHE A 176 -8.89 8.09 -4.04
C PHE A 176 -7.38 8.35 -4.10
N GLU A 177 -6.54 7.31 -3.98
CA GLU A 177 -5.07 7.42 -4.01
C GLU A 177 -4.54 8.32 -5.15
N PRO A 178 -5.04 8.22 -6.40
CA PRO A 178 -4.51 9.01 -7.51
C PRO A 178 -4.78 10.52 -7.38
N TYR A 179 -5.70 10.92 -6.50
CA TYR A 179 -6.04 12.32 -6.26
C TYR A 179 -5.21 12.96 -5.14
N VAL A 180 -4.50 12.17 -4.32
CA VAL A 180 -3.71 12.67 -3.19
C VAL A 180 -2.61 13.63 -3.66
N PRO A 181 -1.78 13.31 -4.68
CA PRO A 181 -0.76 14.26 -5.16
C PRO A 181 -1.37 15.54 -5.74
N VAL A 182 -2.58 15.47 -6.32
CA VAL A 182 -3.30 16.65 -6.81
C VAL A 182 -3.72 17.57 -5.66
N ALA A 183 -4.21 16.99 -4.57
CA ALA A 183 -4.54 17.73 -3.36
C ALA A 183 -3.29 18.37 -2.74
N VAL A 184 -2.19 17.60 -2.60
CA VAL A 184 -0.91 18.13 -2.12
C VAL A 184 -0.41 19.26 -3.01
N ALA A 185 -0.49 19.14 -4.33
CA ALA A 185 -0.07 20.19 -5.25
C ALA A 185 -0.86 21.49 -5.06
N LYS A 186 -2.16 21.38 -4.77
CA LYS A 186 -3.04 22.52 -4.53
C LYS A 186 -2.70 23.26 -3.23
N PHE A 187 -2.37 22.56 -2.15
CA PHE A 187 -2.21 23.15 -0.82
C PHE A 187 -0.75 23.39 -0.40
N ALA A 188 0.18 22.55 -0.86
CA ALA A 188 1.61 22.60 -0.51
C ALA A 188 2.50 22.88 -1.73
N GLY A 189 1.92 23.01 -2.93
CA GLY A 189 2.62 23.35 -4.16
C GLY A 189 3.16 22.15 -4.95
N PRO A 190 3.49 22.33 -6.24
CA PRO A 190 3.93 21.24 -7.13
C PRO A 190 5.21 20.53 -6.68
N ALA A 191 6.13 21.25 -6.03
CA ALA A 191 7.39 20.68 -5.54
C ALA A 191 7.14 19.65 -4.43
N ALA A 192 6.25 19.95 -3.47
CA ALA A 192 5.85 19.02 -2.43
C ALA A 192 5.14 17.80 -3.02
N ALA A 193 4.23 18.02 -3.98
CA ALA A 193 3.51 16.94 -4.66
C ALA A 193 4.41 16.03 -5.49
N GLY A 194 5.52 16.54 -6.04
CA GLY A 194 6.50 15.75 -6.79
C GLY A 194 7.59 15.10 -5.94
N SER A 195 7.61 15.35 -4.63
CA SER A 195 8.55 14.71 -3.71
C SER A 195 8.10 13.27 -3.39
N TRP A 196 9.03 12.40 -3.00
CA TRP A 196 8.71 11.03 -2.55
C TRP A 196 7.60 11.01 -1.47
N LEU A 197 7.64 11.95 -0.54
CA LEU A 197 6.62 12.10 0.51
C LEU A 197 5.24 12.34 -0.10
N GLY A 198 5.12 13.32 -1.00
CA GLY A 198 3.84 13.75 -1.57
C GLY A 198 3.30 12.87 -2.70
N SER A 199 4.17 12.30 -3.52
CA SER A 199 3.78 11.50 -4.69
C SER A 199 3.61 10.02 -4.40
N SER A 200 4.21 9.51 -3.33
CA SER A 200 4.34 8.07 -3.09
C SER A 200 3.98 7.68 -1.66
N LEU A 201 4.65 8.25 -0.65
CA LEU A 201 4.45 7.82 0.73
C LEU A 201 3.06 8.20 1.28
N LEU A 202 2.62 9.45 1.12
CA LEU A 202 1.30 9.89 1.59
C LEU A 202 0.14 9.16 0.91
N PRO A 203 0.09 9.03 -0.43
CA PRO A 203 -0.96 8.24 -1.09
C PRO A 203 -1.00 6.80 -0.58
N ALA A 204 0.15 6.13 -0.49
CA ALA A 204 0.23 4.75 0.00
C ALA A 204 -0.22 4.64 1.47
N THR A 205 0.19 5.56 2.35
CA THR A 205 -0.18 5.56 3.77
C THR A 205 -1.69 5.66 3.92
N LEU A 206 -2.33 6.57 3.18
CA LEU A 206 -3.78 6.74 3.22
C LEU A 206 -4.50 5.51 2.65
N ALA A 207 -3.99 4.92 1.55
CA ALA A 207 -4.53 3.69 1.00
C ALA A 207 -4.50 2.55 2.02
N TYR A 208 -3.37 2.34 2.70
CA TYR A 208 -3.25 1.37 3.79
C TYR A 208 -4.25 1.63 4.91
N THR A 209 -4.36 2.88 5.38
CA THR A 209 -5.32 3.26 6.42
C THR A 209 -6.74 2.92 6.02
N THR A 210 -7.15 3.19 4.78
CA THR A 210 -8.52 2.88 4.33
C THR A 210 -8.75 1.40 4.08
N VAL A 211 -7.78 0.67 3.51
CA VAL A 211 -7.89 -0.76 3.25
C VAL A 211 -8.00 -1.54 4.56
N LYS A 212 -7.08 -1.30 5.50
CA LYS A 212 -7.11 -1.94 6.81
C LYS A 212 -8.33 -1.51 7.62
N GLY A 213 -8.61 -0.20 7.63
CA GLY A 213 -9.70 0.36 8.41
C GLY A 213 -11.08 -0.13 7.96
N VAL A 214 -11.36 -0.12 6.66
CA VAL A 214 -12.69 -0.50 6.13
C VAL A 214 -12.79 -2.00 5.86
N GLY A 215 -11.73 -2.60 5.31
CA GLY A 215 -11.72 -4.02 5.01
C GLY A 215 -11.61 -4.89 6.25
N TRP A 216 -10.60 -4.61 7.08
CA TRP A 216 -10.23 -5.46 8.22
C TRP A 216 -10.75 -4.94 9.56
N TYR A 217 -11.52 -3.84 9.53
CA TYR A 217 -12.07 -3.19 10.71
C TYR A 217 -10.99 -2.79 11.75
N ASP A 218 -9.79 -2.48 11.26
CA ASP A 218 -8.61 -2.21 12.06
C ASP A 218 -8.62 -0.75 12.54
N TRP A 219 -9.51 -0.45 13.49
CA TRP A 219 -9.64 0.88 14.10
C TRP A 219 -9.68 0.78 15.62
N GLY A 220 -8.76 1.51 16.25
CA GLY A 220 -8.61 1.53 17.70
C GLY A 220 -8.64 0.12 18.30
N ASN A 221 -9.43 -0.06 19.36
CA ASN A 221 -9.41 -1.32 20.12
C ASN A 221 -9.95 -2.54 19.33
N ASN A 222 -10.72 -2.32 18.25
CA ASN A 222 -11.30 -3.40 17.45
C ASN A 222 -10.26 -4.12 16.60
N GLY A 223 -9.20 -3.40 16.20
CA GLY A 223 -8.13 -3.94 15.37
C GLY A 223 -7.01 -4.65 16.14
N LEU A 224 -7.05 -4.65 17.47
CA LEU A 224 -5.97 -5.16 18.30
C LEU A 224 -5.98 -6.69 18.40
N ASN A 225 -4.81 -7.30 18.26
CA ASN A 225 -4.62 -8.71 18.59
C ASN A 225 -4.64 -8.92 20.13
N ASP A 226 -4.61 -10.17 20.57
CA ASP A 226 -4.70 -10.49 22.00
C ASP A 226 -3.50 -9.96 22.81
N HIS A 227 -2.29 -9.97 22.26
CA HIS A 227 -1.12 -9.41 22.93
C HIS A 227 -1.21 -7.87 23.02
N GLU A 228 -1.60 -7.21 21.94
CA GLU A 228 -1.85 -5.77 21.89
C GLU A 228 -2.93 -5.37 22.91
N LYS A 229 -4.00 -6.15 23.07
CA LYS A 229 -5.00 -5.90 24.13
C LYS A 229 -4.39 -5.96 25.53
N ARG A 230 -3.48 -6.91 25.80
CA ARG A 230 -2.76 -6.99 27.09
C ARG A 230 -1.83 -5.79 27.30
N LEU A 231 -1.04 -5.43 26.30
CA LEU A 231 -0.14 -4.28 26.31
C LEU A 231 -0.86 -2.96 26.60
N ASN A 232 -2.12 -2.86 26.20
CA ASN A 232 -2.98 -1.69 26.39
C ASN A 232 -3.90 -1.79 27.62
N GLY A 233 -3.76 -2.83 28.46
CA GLY A 233 -4.58 -3.00 29.67
C GLY A 233 -6.06 -3.33 29.42
N LEU A 234 -6.40 -3.80 28.23
CA LEU A 234 -7.77 -4.14 27.81
C LEU A 234 -8.14 -5.61 28.06
N LYS A 235 -7.14 -6.46 28.27
CA LYS A 235 -7.28 -7.88 28.62
C LYS A 235 -6.22 -8.21 29.67
N LYS A 236 -6.59 -8.96 30.70
CA LYS A 236 -5.65 -9.49 31.68
C LYS A 236 -5.06 -10.80 31.18
#